data_AF-A0A7S0W353-F1
#
_entry.id   AF-A0A7S0W353-F1
#
_cell.length_a   1.000
_cell.length_b   1.000
_cell.length_c   1.000
_cell.angle_alpha   90.00
_cell.angle_beta   90.00
_cell.angle_gamma   90.00
#
_symmetry.space_group_name_H-M   'P 1'
#
loop_
_entity.id
_entity.type
_entity.pdbx_description
1 polymer ?
#
loop_
_entity_poly.entity_id
_entity_poly.type
_entity_poly.pdbx_seq_one_letter_code
_entity_poly.pdbx_strand_id
1 'polypeptide(L)'
;EAAWRGVWTAFRLIMEPTLIAATCPVKMGDGDLKGIDYLQPEQQRAVLASWRVIGKDAKAYGVRLFLRMFQLSPTTRHLFSFADQQPIEESPGLASHAELFMAKLGFIVSHLDIERTTIPYLQSTSALHSQLEVEPQHFVLMGKALLWSWQQGL
;
A
#
# COMPACT_ATOMS: atom_id res chain seq x y z
N GLU A 1 16.35 -3.27 -1.68
CA GLU A 1 15.18 -4.17 -1.83
C GLU A 1 14.63 -4.69 -0.49
N ALA A 2 15.46 -5.27 0.38
CA ALA A 2 15.02 -5.87 1.66
C ALA A 2 14.20 -4.94 2.57
N ALA A 3 14.57 -3.65 2.66
CA ALA A 3 13.88 -2.70 3.51
C ALA A 3 12.43 -2.42 3.08
N TRP A 4 12.18 -2.27 1.76
CA TRP A 4 10.83 -2.09 1.22
C TRP A 4 9.98 -3.36 1.30
N ARG A 5 10.60 -4.54 1.23
CA ARG A 5 9.93 -5.81 1.51
C ARG A 5 9.44 -5.86 2.96
N GLY A 6 10.24 -5.36 3.91
CA GLY A 6 9.84 -5.21 5.32
C GLY A 6 8.65 -4.26 5.49
N VAL A 7 8.71 -3.06 4.90
CA VAL A 7 7.60 -2.08 4.95
C VAL A 7 6.32 -2.68 4.37
N TRP A 8 6.41 -3.33 3.20
CA TRP A 8 5.24 -3.94 2.58
C TRP A 8 4.67 -5.10 3.41
N THR A 9 5.55 -5.88 4.03
CA THR A 9 5.15 -6.99 4.91
C THR A 9 4.41 -6.45 6.14
N ALA A 10 4.92 -5.38 6.76
CA ALA A 10 4.27 -4.69 7.86
C ALA A 10 2.88 -4.17 7.48
N PHE A 11 2.79 -3.50 6.32
CA PHE A 11 1.54 -2.99 5.78
C PHE A 11 0.50 -4.09 5.59
N ARG A 12 0.90 -5.20 4.94
CA ARG A 12 0.04 -6.35 4.71
C ARG A 12 -0.43 -6.97 6.03
N LEU A 13 0.46 -7.17 7.01
CA LEU A 13 0.10 -7.80 8.27
C LEU A 13 -0.82 -6.94 9.15
N ILE A 14 -0.85 -5.62 8.96
CA ILE A 14 -1.81 -4.74 9.66
C ILE A 14 -3.16 -4.70 8.93
N MET A 15 -3.14 -4.64 7.59
CA MET A 15 -4.36 -4.51 6.79
C MET A 15 -5.09 -5.83 6.59
N GLU A 16 -4.38 -6.92 6.28
CA GLU A 16 -5.00 -8.20 5.92
C GLU A 16 -5.90 -8.78 7.03
N PRO A 17 -5.51 -8.80 8.32
CA PRO A 17 -6.42 -9.24 9.38
C PRO A 17 -7.66 -8.35 9.47
N THR A 18 -7.48 -7.04 9.33
CA THR A 18 -8.60 -6.08 9.40
C THR A 18 -9.55 -6.24 8.22
N LEU A 19 -9.03 -6.54 7.03
CA LEU A 19 -9.79 -6.86 5.84
C LEU A 19 -10.61 -8.14 6.04
N ILE A 20 -9.97 -9.21 6.53
CA ILE A 20 -10.61 -10.50 6.83
C ILE A 20 -11.70 -10.33 7.90
N ALA A 21 -11.41 -9.61 8.99
CA ALA A 21 -12.36 -9.33 10.06
C ALA A 21 -13.48 -8.36 9.63
N ALA A 22 -13.25 -7.46 8.68
CA ALA A 22 -14.33 -6.66 8.11
C ALA A 22 -15.27 -7.51 7.25
N THR A 23 -14.78 -8.63 6.69
CA THR A 23 -15.57 -9.62 5.96
C THR A 23 -16.11 -10.78 6.83
N CYS A 24 -15.70 -10.87 8.11
CA CYS A 24 -15.99 -12.00 9.01
C CYS A 24 -16.37 -11.49 10.41
N PRO A 25 -17.51 -11.85 11.02
CA PRO A 25 -18.12 -11.12 12.14
C PRO A 25 -17.43 -11.23 13.51
N VAL A 26 -16.16 -11.65 13.58
CA VAL A 26 -15.43 -11.81 14.85
C VAL A 26 -14.58 -10.57 15.13
N LYS A 27 -14.86 -9.88 16.23
CA LYS A 27 -14.05 -8.77 16.73
C LYS A 27 -12.69 -9.28 17.19
N MET A 28 -11.62 -8.89 16.49
CA MET A 28 -10.26 -9.05 17.02
C MET A 28 -10.04 -8.07 18.18
N GLY A 29 -9.42 -8.55 19.26
CA GLY A 29 -9.10 -7.75 20.43
C GLY A 29 -7.80 -6.96 20.26
N ASP A 30 -7.67 -5.84 20.98
CA ASP A 30 -6.50 -4.92 21.00
C ASP A 30 -5.14 -5.60 21.33
N GLY A 31 -5.12 -6.86 21.72
CA GLY A 31 -3.95 -7.59 22.20
C GLY A 31 -3.00 -8.10 21.12
N ASP A 32 -3.47 -8.33 19.89
CA ASP A 32 -2.72 -9.09 18.87
C ASP A 32 -1.78 -8.22 18.00
N LEU A 33 -1.78 -6.90 18.22
CA LEU A 33 -0.94 -5.95 17.48
C LEU A 33 0.25 -5.44 18.30
N LYS A 34 0.38 -5.87 19.56
CA LYS A 34 1.53 -5.54 20.41
C LYS A 34 2.72 -6.41 20.05
N GLY A 35 3.67 -5.83 19.32
CA GLY A 35 4.99 -6.42 19.19
C GLY A 35 5.49 -6.47 17.75
N ILE A 36 5.31 -5.39 16.99
CA ILE A 36 5.78 -5.39 15.62
C ILE A 36 6.80 -4.30 15.34
N ASP A 37 7.95 -4.56 15.95
CA ASP A 37 9.27 -4.06 15.57
C ASP A 37 9.65 -4.58 14.17
N TYR A 38 8.93 -4.12 13.14
CA TYR A 38 8.98 -4.68 11.78
C TYR A 38 10.25 -4.35 11.00
N LEU A 39 10.95 -3.28 11.39
CA LEU A 39 12.08 -2.77 10.64
C LEU A 39 13.22 -2.47 11.59
N GLN A 40 14.35 -3.14 11.38
CA GLN A 40 15.59 -2.78 12.03
C GLN A 40 15.96 -1.33 11.71
N PRO A 41 16.68 -0.60 12.58
CA PRO A 41 17.02 0.81 12.36
C PRO A 41 17.73 1.07 11.01
N GLU A 42 18.51 0.12 10.53
CA GLU A 42 19.16 0.16 9.20
C GLU A 42 18.14 0.09 8.05
N GLN A 43 17.10 -0.73 8.18
CA GLN A 43 16.01 -0.83 7.22
C GLN A 43 15.16 0.45 7.23
N GLN A 44 14.85 1.01 8.41
CA GLN A 44 14.16 2.30 8.50
C GLN A 44 14.94 3.42 7.79
N ARG A 45 16.25 3.52 8.03
CA ARG A 45 17.12 4.49 7.33
C ARG A 45 17.10 4.29 5.82
N ALA A 46 17.16 3.05 5.34
CA ALA A 46 17.11 2.74 3.91
C ALA A 46 15.76 3.14 3.28
N VAL A 47 14.64 2.93 3.98
CA VAL A 47 13.31 3.36 3.53
C VAL A 47 13.23 4.89 3.47
N LEU A 48 13.67 5.58 4.53
CA LEU A 48 13.69 7.04 4.55
C LEU A 48 14.58 7.63 3.45
N ALA A 49 15.77 7.05 3.22
CA ALA A 49 16.70 7.51 2.19
C ALA A 49 16.13 7.34 0.77
N SER A 50 15.54 6.17 0.47
CA SER A 50 14.92 5.91 -0.82
C SER A 50 13.63 6.72 -1.03
N TRP A 51 12.84 6.95 0.02
CA TRP A 51 11.66 7.81 -0.05
C TRP A 51 12.00 9.26 -0.40
N ARG A 52 13.15 9.80 0.04
CA ARG A 52 13.61 11.14 -0.37
C ARG A 52 13.83 11.29 -1.87
N VAL A 53 14.08 10.19 -2.59
CA VAL A 53 14.20 10.18 -4.06
C VAL A 53 12.83 10.05 -4.68
N ILE A 54 12.08 9.02 -4.27
CA ILE A 54 10.81 8.63 -4.88
C ILE A 54 9.68 9.62 -4.59
N GLY A 55 9.67 10.18 -3.37
CA GLY A 55 8.68 11.15 -2.93
C GLY A 55 8.64 12.44 -3.76
N LYS A 56 9.73 12.77 -4.48
CA LYS A 56 9.79 13.94 -5.38
C LYS A 56 8.86 13.82 -6.58
N ASP A 57 8.63 12.60 -7.05
CA ASP A 57 7.75 12.30 -8.19
C ASP A 57 6.74 11.20 -7.82
N ALA A 58 6.23 11.30 -6.58
CA ALA A 58 5.41 10.27 -5.96
C ALA A 58 4.21 9.89 -6.84
N LYS A 59 3.56 10.88 -7.44
CA LYS A 59 2.41 10.69 -8.35
C LYS A 59 2.77 9.81 -9.54
N ALA A 60 3.85 10.09 -10.26
CA ALA A 60 4.22 9.28 -11.42
C ALA A 60 4.63 7.85 -11.04
N TYR A 61 5.32 7.68 -9.90
CA TYR A 61 5.59 6.34 -9.36
C TYR A 61 4.32 5.58 -8.99
N GLY A 62 3.35 6.26 -8.39
CA GLY A 62 2.03 5.69 -8.09
C GLY A 62 1.30 5.24 -9.36
N VAL A 63 1.28 6.07 -10.40
CA VAL A 63 0.66 5.71 -11.70
C VAL A 63 1.36 4.48 -12.29
N ARG A 64 2.70 4.48 -12.35
CA ARG A 64 3.49 3.32 -12.83
C ARG A 64 3.19 2.04 -12.04
N LEU A 65 3.03 2.15 -10.71
CA LEU A 65 2.67 1.04 -9.84
C LEU A 65 1.31 0.44 -10.19
N PHE A 66 0.26 1.25 -10.33
CA PHE A 66 -1.08 0.73 -10.63
C PHE A 66 -1.16 0.17 -12.05
N LEU A 67 -0.50 0.81 -13.02
CA LEU A 67 -0.36 0.25 -14.38
C LEU A 67 0.35 -1.12 -14.33
N ARG A 68 1.40 -1.27 -13.51
CA ARG A 68 2.08 -2.55 -13.32
C ARG A 68 1.18 -3.59 -12.68
N MET A 69 0.38 -3.21 -11.69
CA MET A 69 -0.61 -4.11 -11.06
C MET A 69 -1.61 -4.63 -12.10
N PHE A 70 -2.14 -3.76 -12.95
CA PHE A 70 -3.05 -4.14 -14.04
C PHE A 70 -2.39 -5.03 -15.09
N GLN A 71 -1.09 -4.87 -15.35
CA GLN A 71 -0.34 -5.78 -16.22
C GLN A 71 -0.15 -7.17 -15.58
N LEU A 72 0.14 -7.21 -14.27
CA LEU A 72 0.33 -8.46 -13.55
C LEU A 72 -0.98 -9.25 -13.41
N SER A 73 -2.11 -8.55 -13.30
CA SER A 73 -3.43 -9.16 -13.22
C SER A 73 -4.49 -8.20 -13.80
N PRO A 74 -4.85 -8.35 -15.09
CA PRO A 74 -5.83 -7.49 -15.75
C PRO A 74 -7.20 -7.52 -15.09
N THR A 75 -7.56 -8.63 -14.45
CA THR A 75 -8.84 -8.77 -13.73
C THR A 75 -8.96 -7.71 -12.66
N THR A 76 -7.90 -7.30 -11.96
CA THR A 76 -7.96 -6.29 -10.89
C THR A 76 -8.50 -4.92 -11.31
N ARG A 77 -8.58 -4.63 -12.61
CA ARG A 77 -9.17 -3.39 -13.11
C ARG A 77 -10.61 -3.20 -12.65
N HIS A 78 -11.43 -4.25 -12.55
CA HIS A 78 -12.85 -4.13 -12.14
C HIS A 78 -13.04 -3.48 -10.76
N LEU A 79 -12.01 -3.49 -9.91
CA LEU A 79 -12.03 -2.89 -8.58
C LEU A 79 -12.00 -1.35 -8.61
N PHE A 80 -11.78 -0.75 -9.79
CA PHE A 80 -11.58 0.69 -9.95
C PHE A 80 -12.64 1.29 -10.86
N SER A 81 -13.35 2.32 -10.38
CA SER A 81 -14.38 3.03 -11.14
C SER A 81 -13.88 3.74 -12.41
N PHE A 82 -12.56 3.91 -12.54
CA PHE A 82 -11.91 4.55 -13.68
C PHE A 82 -11.33 3.55 -14.70
N ALA A 83 -11.58 2.24 -14.54
CA ALA A 83 -10.98 1.18 -15.35
C ALA A 83 -11.25 1.28 -16.86
N ASP A 84 -12.40 1.86 -17.23
CA ASP A 84 -12.83 2.00 -18.63
C ASP A 84 -12.32 3.30 -19.28
N GLN A 85 -11.65 4.18 -18.53
CA GLN A 85 -11.07 5.40 -19.09
C GLN A 85 -9.87 5.04 -19.99
N GLN A 86 -9.89 5.54 -21.22
CA GLN A 86 -8.84 5.28 -22.22
C GLN A 86 -8.25 6.60 -22.76
N PRO A 87 -6.92 6.68 -22.93
CA PRO A 87 -5.93 5.72 -22.45
C PRO A 87 -5.84 5.74 -20.91
N ILE A 88 -5.76 4.57 -20.27
CA ILE A 88 -5.84 4.45 -18.81
C ILE A 88 -4.68 5.16 -18.10
N GLU A 89 -3.52 5.25 -18.74
CA GLU A 89 -2.35 6.00 -18.27
C GLU A 89 -2.58 7.51 -18.15
N GLU A 90 -3.55 8.07 -18.89
CA GLU A 90 -3.94 9.47 -18.83
C GLU A 90 -5.22 9.69 -17.99
N SER A 91 -5.75 8.62 -17.38
CA SER A 91 -6.94 8.67 -16.54
C SER A 91 -6.77 9.64 -15.36
N PRO A 92 -7.63 10.67 -15.22
CA PRO A 92 -7.65 11.51 -14.03
C PRO A 92 -7.98 10.72 -12.76
N GLY A 93 -8.80 9.68 -12.89
CA GLY A 93 -9.15 8.78 -11.79
C GLY A 93 -7.94 7.98 -11.30
N LEU A 94 -7.18 7.39 -12.22
CA LEU A 94 -5.92 6.71 -11.90
C LEU A 94 -4.92 7.66 -11.24
N ALA A 95 -4.74 8.85 -11.81
CA ALA A 95 -3.80 9.86 -11.30
C ALA A 95 -4.15 10.27 -9.86
N SER A 96 -5.44 10.49 -9.58
CA SER A 96 -5.93 10.86 -8.24
C SER A 96 -5.79 9.72 -7.23
N HIS A 97 -6.10 8.49 -7.65
CA HIS A 97 -5.96 7.31 -6.78
C HIS A 97 -4.50 7.01 -6.47
N ALA A 98 -3.61 7.11 -7.46
CA ALA A 98 -2.16 6.98 -7.31
C ALA A 98 -1.60 8.02 -6.35
N GLU A 99 -2.00 9.28 -6.49
CA GLU A 99 -1.59 10.38 -5.60
C GLU A 99 -2.04 10.15 -4.16
N LEU A 100 -3.31 9.74 -3.96
CA LEU A 100 -3.82 9.39 -2.65
C LEU A 100 -3.03 8.23 -2.03
N PHE A 101 -2.83 7.13 -2.76
CA PHE A 101 -2.06 5.98 -2.28
C PHE A 101 -0.65 6.40 -1.84
N MET A 102 0.05 7.19 -2.67
CA MET A 102 1.42 7.61 -2.38
C MET A 102 1.49 8.59 -1.21
N ALA A 103 0.48 9.44 -1.02
CA ALA A 103 0.36 10.29 0.17
C ALA A 103 0.19 9.44 1.44
N LYS A 104 -0.66 8.41 1.41
CA LYS A 104 -0.82 7.47 2.54
C LYS A 104 0.48 6.72 2.83
N LEU A 105 1.17 6.24 1.80
CA LEU A 105 2.45 5.57 1.95
C LEU A 105 3.52 6.50 2.54
N GLY A 106 3.55 7.77 2.11
CA GLY A 106 4.43 8.77 2.68
C GLY A 106 4.16 9.07 4.14
N PHE A 107 2.88 9.15 4.53
CA PHE A 107 2.49 9.27 5.92
C PHE A 107 3.05 8.10 6.75
N ILE A 108 2.89 6.86 6.30
CA ILE A 108 3.42 5.68 6.99
C ILE A 108 4.95 5.72 7.08
N VAL A 109 5.64 6.07 5.98
CA VAL A 109 7.11 6.20 5.96
C VAL A 109 7.62 7.27 6.93
N SER A 110 6.85 8.35 7.13
CA SER A 110 7.21 9.39 8.09
C SER A 110 6.92 9.04 9.56
N HIS A 111 6.20 7.93 9.82
CA HIS A 111 5.80 7.47 11.17
C HIS A 111 6.20 6.01 11.42
N LEU A 112 7.31 5.54 10.82
CA LEU A 112 7.80 4.16 10.96
C LEU A 112 8.16 3.77 12.41
N ASP A 113 8.28 4.75 13.30
CA ASP A 113 8.61 4.63 14.72
C ASP A 113 7.39 4.82 15.64
N ILE A 114 6.21 5.19 15.11
CA ILE A 114 5.02 5.54 15.90
C ILE A 114 3.87 4.56 15.59
N GLU A 115 3.83 3.45 16.34
CA GLU A 115 2.79 2.42 16.22
C GLU A 115 1.38 2.95 16.55
N ARG A 116 1.25 3.85 17.53
CA ARG A 116 -0.05 4.31 18.08
C ARG A 116 -0.94 5.04 17.08
N THR A 117 -0.38 5.73 16.09
CA THR A 117 -1.15 6.49 15.09
C THR A 117 -1.26 5.75 13.77
N THR A 118 -0.25 4.97 13.41
CA THR A 118 -0.18 4.28 12.11
C THR A 118 -1.11 3.07 12.05
N ILE A 119 -1.24 2.31 13.14
CA ILE A 119 -2.11 1.13 13.18
C ILE A 119 -3.60 1.49 12.98
N PRO A 120 -4.23 2.39 13.78
CA PRO A 120 -5.63 2.74 13.58
C PRO A 120 -5.91 3.36 12.19
N TYR A 121 -4.95 4.13 11.67
CA TYR A 121 -5.04 4.71 10.34
C TYR A 121 -5.09 3.64 9.23
N LEU A 122 -4.21 2.63 9.30
CA LEU A 122 -4.19 1.51 8.37
C LEU A 122 -5.45 0.64 8.48
N GLN A 123 -5.93 0.39 9.70
CA GLN A 123 -7.17 -0.35 9.93
C GLN A 123 -8.38 0.35 9.30
N SER A 124 -8.51 1.67 9.49
CA SER A 124 -9.59 2.44 8.86
C SER A 124 -9.53 2.38 7.33
N THR A 125 -8.32 2.43 6.76
CA THR A 125 -8.13 2.28 5.32
C THR A 125 -8.51 0.87 4.87
N SER A 126 -8.19 -0.16 5.65
CA SER A 126 -8.52 -1.55 5.32
C SER A 126 -10.03 -1.82 5.31
N ALA A 127 -10.79 -1.21 6.23
CA ALA A 127 -12.24 -1.34 6.27
C ALA A 127 -12.95 -0.72 5.04
N LEU A 128 -12.33 0.27 4.39
CA LEU A 128 -12.82 0.79 3.11
C LEU A 128 -12.58 -0.21 1.97
N HIS A 129 -11.45 -0.94 2.01
CA HIS A 129 -11.11 -1.92 0.97
C HIS A 129 -12.06 -3.13 1.00
N SER A 130 -12.53 -3.56 2.18
CA SER A 130 -13.51 -4.66 2.28
C SER A 130 -14.87 -4.32 1.66
N GLN A 131 -15.23 -3.04 1.57
CA GLN A 131 -16.45 -2.58 0.91
C GLN A 131 -16.32 -2.54 -0.62
N LEU A 132 -15.10 -2.68 -1.15
CA LEU A 132 -14.75 -2.55 -2.56
C LEU A 132 -14.28 -3.89 -3.16
N GLU A 133 -14.72 -5.01 -2.58
CA GLU A 133 -14.41 -6.38 -3.04
C GLU A 133 -12.90 -6.68 -3.11
N VAL A 134 -12.07 -5.91 -2.39
CA VAL A 134 -10.63 -6.14 -2.32
C VAL A 134 -10.37 -7.30 -1.39
N GLU A 135 -9.83 -8.38 -1.94
CA GLU A 135 -9.35 -9.56 -1.20
C GLU A 135 -7.85 -9.48 -0.81
N PRO A 136 -7.39 -10.29 0.17
CA PRO A 136 -5.98 -10.35 0.60
C PRO A 136 -4.97 -10.55 -0.54
N GLN A 137 -5.33 -11.35 -1.56
CA GLN A 137 -4.46 -11.63 -2.71
C GLN A 137 -4.11 -10.37 -3.53
N HIS A 138 -4.97 -9.35 -3.53
CA HIS A 138 -4.69 -8.09 -4.20
C HIS A 138 -3.53 -7.33 -3.54
N PHE A 139 -3.34 -7.47 -2.22
CA PHE A 139 -2.19 -6.89 -1.52
C PHE A 139 -0.88 -7.58 -1.94
N VAL A 140 -0.90 -8.87 -2.27
CA VAL A 140 0.30 -9.56 -2.80
C VAL A 140 0.69 -8.99 -4.17
N LEU A 141 -0.28 -8.74 -5.04
CA LEU A 141 -0.05 -8.12 -6.35
C LEU A 141 0.47 -6.68 -6.21
N MET A 142 -0.14 -5.91 -5.31
CA MET A 142 0.27 -4.53 -5.00
C MET A 142 1.72 -4.47 -4.53
N GLY A 143 2.15 -5.37 -3.64
CA GLY A 143 3.54 -5.44 -3.18
C GLY A 143 4.54 -5.73 -4.29
N LYS A 144 4.19 -6.64 -5.21
CA LYS A 144 5.02 -6.93 -6.38
C LYS A 144 5.14 -5.71 -7.30
N ALA A 145 4.03 -5.02 -7.55
CA ALA A 145 3.99 -3.82 -8.37
C ALA A 145 4.77 -2.66 -7.75
N LEU A 146 4.66 -2.48 -6.43
CA LEU A 146 5.42 -1.51 -5.63
C LEU A 146 6.93 -1.77 -5.71
N LEU A 147 7.38 -2.98 -5.40
CA LEU A 147 8.82 -3.29 -5.46
C LEU A 147 9.38 -3.09 -6.88
N TRP A 148 8.60 -3.43 -7.90
CA TRP A 148 8.97 -3.21 -9.30
C TRP A 148 9.07 -1.73 -9.65
N SER A 149 8.09 -0.89 -9.27
CA SER A 149 8.09 0.53 -9.65
C SER A 149 9.20 1.32 -8.94
N TRP A 150 9.63 0.89 -7.75
CA TRP A 150 10.79 1.43 -7.05
C TRP A 150 12.10 1.10 -7.77
N GLN A 151 12.24 -0.10 -8.35
CA GLN A 151 13.41 -0.47 -9.17
C GLN A 151 13.52 0.35 -10.47
N GLN A 152 12.46 1.04 -10.89
CA GLN A 152 12.52 1.93 -12.06
C GLN A 152 13.01 3.34 -11.71
N GLY A 153 13.15 3.66 -10.41
CA GLY A 153 13.41 5.01 -9.91
C GLY A 153 14.60 5.17 -8.97
N LEU A 154 15.19 4.06 -8.56
CA LEU A 154 16.44 3.94 -7.83
C LEU A 154 17.51 3.40 -8.78
#